data_AF-A0A4Q4CNP1-F1
#
_entry.id   AF-A0A4Q4CNP1-F1
#
_cell.length_a   1.000
_cell.length_b   1.000
_cell.length_c   1.000
_cell.angle_alpha   90.00
_cell.angle_beta   90.00
_cell.angle_gamma   90.00
#
_symmetry.space_group_name_H-M   'P 1'
#
loop_
_entity.id
_entity.type
_entity.pdbx_description
1 polymer ?
#
loop_
_entity_poly.entity_id
_entity_poly.type
_entity_poly.pdbx_seq_one_letter_code
_entity_poly.pdbx_strand_id
1 'polypeptide(L)'
;MPMRAYRASSAHVTNNLLLWIGISLAVTIAFGLGVWQNPGSNIWGHLTAAAGMFAGTLVMIQSQVGYVPPVYATADDDLPPMA
;
A
#
# COMPACT_ATOMS: atom_id res chain seq x y z
N MET A 1 4.35 20.04 22.42
CA MET A 1 4.79 19.97 20.99
C MET A 1 4.24 18.70 20.31
N PRO A 2 2.92 18.53 20.17
CA PRO A 2 2.31 17.29 19.67
C PRO A 2 2.54 17.03 18.17
N MET A 3 2.65 18.09 17.35
CA MET A 3 2.84 17.96 15.90
C MET A 3 4.14 17.27 15.51
N ARG A 4 5.22 17.42 16.29
CA ARG A 4 6.52 16.83 15.96
C ARG A 4 6.56 15.32 16.23
N ALA A 5 5.86 14.87 17.28
CA ALA A 5 5.72 13.45 17.60
C ALA A 5 4.84 12.72 16.58
N TYR A 6 3.74 13.35 16.15
CA TYR A 6 2.86 12.80 15.12
C TYR A 6 3.59 12.63 13.77
N ARG A 7 4.36 13.65 13.34
CA ARG A 7 5.17 13.57 12.11
C ARG A 7 6.30 12.53 12.19
N ALA A 8 6.92 12.37 13.35
CA ALA A 8 7.95 11.33 13.55
C ALA A 8 7.34 9.91 13.52
N SER A 9 6.15 9.74 14.11
CA SER A 9 5.42 8.47 14.09
C SER A 9 4.97 8.11 12.66
N SER A 10 4.41 9.06 11.90
CA SER A 10 4.01 8.83 10.51
C SER A 10 5.19 8.52 9.59
N ALA A 11 6.34 9.17 9.80
CA ALA A 11 7.57 8.88 9.07
C ALA A 11 8.09 7.46 9.37
N HIS A 12 8.02 7.02 10.63
CA HIS A 12 8.43 5.66 11.01
C HIS A 12 7.54 4.58 10.39
N VAL A 13 6.21 4.80 10.39
CA VAL A 13 5.24 3.90 9.76
C VAL A 13 5.48 3.82 8.25
N THR A 14 5.74 4.96 7.59
CA THR A 14 6.07 5.02 6.15
C THR A 14 7.36 4.27 5.82
N ASN A 15 8.44 4.50 6.60
CA ASN A 15 9.71 3.81 6.36
C ASN A 15 9.58 2.29 6.52
N ASN A 16 8.83 1.85 7.53
CA ASN A 16 8.58 0.43 7.74
C ASN A 16 7.75 -0.14 6.58
N LEU A 17 6.69 0.55 6.13
CA LEU A 17 5.90 0.15 4.97
C LEU A 17 6.73 0.00 3.70
N LEU A 18 7.60 0.97 3.40
CA LEU A 18 8.49 0.93 2.23
C LEU A 18 9.46 -0.25 2.30
N LEU A 19 9.98 -0.58 3.48
CA LEU A 19 10.81 -1.76 3.69
C LEU A 19 10.04 -3.05 3.38
N TRP A 20 8.80 -3.18 3.85
CA TRP A 20 7.97 -4.35 3.58
C TRP A 20 7.52 -4.44 2.11
N ILE A 21 7.28 -3.31 1.45
CA ILE A 21 7.07 -3.26 -0.01
C ILE A 21 8.31 -3.79 -0.74
N GLY A 22 9.50 -3.34 -0.36
CA GLY A 22 10.75 -3.81 -0.94
C GLY A 22 10.96 -5.32 -0.76
N ILE A 23 10.74 -5.84 0.45
CA ILE A 23 10.86 -7.27 0.75
C ILE A 23 9.85 -8.08 -0.07
N SER A 24 8.58 -7.65 -0.10
CA SER A 24 7.54 -8.37 -0.85
C SER A 24 7.79 -8.39 -2.36
N LEU A 25 8.33 -7.30 -2.93
CA LEU A 25 8.79 -7.27 -4.32
C LEU A 25 9.95 -8.25 -4.56
N ALA A 26 10.94 -8.28 -3.67
CA ALA A 26 12.06 -9.22 -3.78
C ALA A 26 11.59 -10.68 -3.74
N VAL A 27 10.66 -11.00 -2.84
CA VAL A 27 10.04 -12.34 -2.73
C VAL A 27 9.24 -12.68 -4.00
N THR A 28 8.47 -11.72 -4.52
CA THR A 28 7.72 -11.90 -5.77
C THR A 28 8.65 -12.24 -6.93
N ILE A 29 9.78 -11.53 -7.06
CA ILE A 29 10.79 -11.82 -8.09
C ILE A 29 11.39 -13.22 -7.88
N ALA A 30 11.73 -13.59 -6.64
CA ALA A 30 12.28 -14.90 -6.33
C ALA A 30 11.35 -16.05 -6.74
N PHE A 31 10.05 -15.92 -6.47
CA PHE A 31 9.05 -16.90 -6.93
C PHE A 31 8.87 -16.89 -8.45
N GLY A 32 8.93 -15.72 -9.08
CA GLY A 32 8.91 -15.59 -10.54
C GLY A 32 10.08 -16.30 -11.21
N LEU A 33 11.28 -16.25 -10.61
CA LEU A 33 12.43 -17.04 -11.06
C LEU A 33 12.17 -18.55 -10.90
N GLY A 34 11.48 -18.96 -9.84
CA GLY A 34 11.04 -20.34 -9.64
C GLY A 34 10.08 -20.82 -10.75
N VAL A 35 9.16 -19.97 -11.20
CA VAL A 35 8.30 -20.25 -12.38
C VAL A 35 9.15 -20.44 -13.63
N TRP A 36 10.13 -19.58 -13.85
CA TRP A 36 10.98 -19.66 -15.04
C TRP A 36 11.82 -20.94 -15.08
N GLN A 37 12.33 -21.37 -13.92
CA GLN A 37 13.08 -22.63 -13.80
C GLN A 37 12.17 -23.86 -13.91
N ASN A 38 10.91 -23.77 -13.48
CA ASN A 38 9.95 -24.89 -13.49
C ASN A 38 8.58 -24.46 -14.05
N PRO A 39 8.47 -24.23 -15.37
CA PRO A 39 7.28 -23.62 -15.99
C PRO A 39 6.00 -24.47 -15.92
N GLY A 40 6.09 -25.75 -15.56
CA GLY A 40 4.93 -26.63 -15.33
C GLY A 40 4.44 -26.68 -13.88
N SER A 41 5.11 -25.98 -12.96
CA SER A 41 4.80 -26.01 -11.54
C SER A 41 3.83 -24.89 -11.16
N ASN A 42 2.55 -25.25 -11.04
CA ASN A 42 1.48 -24.30 -10.70
C ASN A 42 1.72 -23.58 -9.35
N ILE A 43 2.44 -24.23 -8.42
CA ILE A 43 2.68 -23.65 -7.10
C ILE A 43 3.56 -22.39 -7.15
N TRP A 44 4.57 -22.34 -8.02
CA TRP A 44 5.40 -21.14 -8.16
C TRP A 44 4.61 -19.96 -8.73
N GLY A 45 3.70 -20.23 -9.68
CA GLY A 45 2.82 -19.22 -10.25
C GLY A 45 1.86 -18.65 -9.20
N HIS A 46 1.23 -19.52 -8.40
CA HIS A 46 0.34 -19.11 -7.32
C HIS A 46 1.07 -18.31 -6.23
N LEU A 47 2.27 -18.75 -5.83
CA LEU A 47 3.09 -18.03 -4.84
C LEU A 47 3.52 -16.66 -5.36
N THR A 48 3.91 -16.57 -6.63
CA THR A 48 4.25 -15.29 -7.27
C THR A 48 3.06 -14.34 -7.29
N ALA A 49 1.88 -14.83 -7.68
CA ALA A 49 0.66 -14.04 -7.71
C ALA A 49 0.25 -13.56 -6.30
N ALA A 50 0.28 -14.45 -5.31
CA ALA A 50 -0.04 -14.10 -3.92
C ALA A 50 0.92 -13.05 -3.34
N ALA A 51 2.24 -13.20 -3.59
CA ALA A 51 3.23 -12.22 -3.18
C ALA A 51 3.03 -10.86 -3.87
N GLY A 52 2.72 -10.87 -5.17
CA GLY A 52 2.42 -9.67 -5.94
C GLY A 52 1.16 -8.94 -5.44
N MET A 53 0.10 -9.67 -5.09
CA MET A 53 -1.10 -9.09 -4.49
C MET A 53 -0.81 -8.44 -3.13
N PHE A 54 -0.01 -9.10 -2.29
CA PHE A 54 0.42 -8.57 -1.01
C PHE A 54 1.23 -7.27 -1.19
N ALA A 55 2.21 -7.28 -2.11
CA ALA A 55 2.99 -6.09 -2.45
C ALA A 55 2.09 -4.94 -2.95
N GLY A 56 1.15 -5.24 -3.86
CA GLY A 56 0.19 -4.26 -4.38
C GLY A 56 -0.68 -3.64 -3.28
N THR A 57 -1.13 -4.46 -2.32
CA THR A 57 -1.90 -3.99 -1.16
C THR A 57 -1.09 -3.02 -0.31
N LEU A 58 0.18 -3.35 -0.04
CA LEU A 58 1.07 -2.47 0.72
C LEU A 58 1.32 -1.14 0.00
N VAL A 59 1.46 -1.16 -1.34
CA VAL A 59 1.61 0.06 -2.15
C VAL A 59 0.35 0.93 -2.09
N MET A 60 -0.86 0.32 -2.14
CA MET A 60 -2.12 1.04 -1.98
C MET A 60 -2.25 1.67 -0.58
N ILE A 61 -1.84 0.95 0.47
CA ILE A 61 -1.83 1.52 1.82
C ILE A 61 -0.86 2.70 1.89
N GLN A 62 0.33 2.55 1.31
CA GLN A 62 1.35 3.60 1.30
C GLN A 62 0.88 4.85 0.53
N SER A 63 0.08 4.72 -0.53
CA SER A 63 -0.46 5.86 -1.27
C SER A 63 -1.53 6.64 -0.49
N GLN A 64 -2.14 6.03 0.53
CA GLN A 64 -3.08 6.70 1.43
C GLN A 64 -2.39 7.45 2.57
N VAL A 65 -1.10 7.19 2.84
CA VAL A 65 -0.39 7.88 3.93
C VAL A 65 -0.22 9.36 3.58
N GLY A 66 -0.86 10.22 4.37
CA GLY A 66 -0.84 11.67 4.16
C GLY A 66 -1.87 12.17 3.14
N TYR A 67 -2.75 11.30 2.64
CA TYR A 67 -3.90 11.72 1.84
C TYR A 67 -4.83 12.57 2.70
N VAL A 68 -4.97 13.85 2.32
CA VAL A 68 -6.00 14.74 2.85
C VAL A 68 -7.11 14.76 1.79
N PRO A 69 -8.31 14.23 2.09
CA PRO A 69 -9.41 14.32 1.15
C PRO A 69 -9.68 15.79 0.82
N PRO A 70 -9.91 16.14 -0.46
CA PRO A 70 -10.30 17.49 -0.81
C PRO A 70 -11.60 17.84 -0.06
N VAL A 71 -11.62 19.03 0.54
CA VAL A 71 -12.70 19.56 1.40
C VAL A 71 -14.11 19.50 0.76
N TYR A 72 -14.19 19.27 -0.55
CA TYR A 72 -15.45 19.17 -1.30
C TYR A 72 -16.23 17.86 -1.08
N ALA A 73 -15.74 16.90 -0.29
CA ALA A 73 -16.50 15.68 0.02
C ALA A 73 -17.51 15.84 1.19
N THR A 74 -17.57 17.01 1.84
CA THR A 74 -18.57 17.33 2.88
C THR A 74 -19.30 18.64 2.64
N ALA A 75 -19.43 19.07 1.37
CA ALA A 75 -20.16 20.29 1.02
C ALA A 75 -21.66 20.03 0.74
N ASP A 76 -22.26 19.03 1.38
CA ASP A 76 -23.73 18.85 1.38
C ASP A 76 -24.40 19.42 2.64
N ASP A 77 -23.63 19.97 3.59
CA ASP A 77 -24.17 20.66 4.78
C ASP A 77 -24.31 22.19 4.59
N ASP A 78 -23.91 22.73 3.43
CA ASP A 78 -24.02 24.17 3.09
C ASP A 78 -25.16 24.49 2.10
N LEU A 79 -26.26 23.72 2.15
CA LEU A 79 -27.51 24.15 1.53
C LEU A 79 -28.18 25.20 2.43
N PRO A 80 -28.37 26.46 2.00
CA PRO A 80 -29.22 27.39 2.75
C PRO A 80 -30.63 26.79 2.85
N PRO A 81 -31.37 27.01 3.96
CA PRO A 81 -32.74 26.52 4.08
C PRO A 81 -33.54 27.09 2.90
N MET A 82 -34.03 26.20 2.05
CA MET A 82 -34.96 26.57 0.99
C MET A 82 -36.30 26.90 1.64
N ALA A 83 -36.61 28.20 1.63
CA ALA A 83 -37.88 28.87 1.96
C ALA A 83 -38.29 28.95 3.44
#